data_AF-A0A4V1TYB1-F1
#
_entry.id   AF-A0A4V1TYB1-F1
#
_cell.length_a   1.000
_cell.length_b   1.000
_cell.length_c   1.000
_cell.angle_alpha   90.00
_cell.angle_beta   90.00
_cell.angle_gamma   90.00
#
_symmetry.space_group_name_H-M   'P 1'
#
loop_
_entity.id
_entity.type
_entity.pdbx_description
1 polymer ?
#
loop_
_entity_poly.entity_id
_entity_poly.type
_entity_poly.pdbx_seq_one_letter_code
_entity_poly.pdbx_strand_id
1 'polypeptide(L)'
;VASYFKGYGWIPGMPTHYPVAFDPQKLDKDALLAPDILPTFGVASFTAKGAVLEGPALQHTGPLALVELQNGGDAPSYVAGTENFYVITRYNWSSYYAMAVIELGREVQGAMP
;
A
#
# COMPACT_ATOMS: atom_id res chain seq x y z
N VAL A 1 -18.62 9.76 4.62
CA VAL A 1 -17.35 9.10 4.23
C VAL A 1 -17.08 9.20 2.73
N ALA A 2 -17.99 8.83 1.82
CA ALA A 2 -17.74 8.90 0.37
C ALA A 2 -17.29 10.28 -0.16
N SER A 3 -17.93 11.37 0.28
CA SER A 3 -17.51 12.75 -0.11
C SER A 3 -16.13 13.15 0.45
N TYR A 4 -15.70 12.55 1.56
CA TYR A 4 -14.39 12.81 2.15
C TYR A 4 -13.29 12.23 1.26
N PHE A 5 -13.44 10.97 0.86
CA PHE A 5 -12.49 10.28 -0.01
C PHE A 5 -12.32 10.95 -1.37
N LYS A 6 -13.44 11.42 -1.96
CA LYS A 6 -13.40 12.17 -3.22
C LYS A 6 -12.62 13.49 -3.08
N GLY A 7 -12.73 14.17 -1.93
CA GLY A 7 -12.02 15.43 -1.66
C GLY A 7 -10.52 15.29 -1.47
N TYR A 8 -10.03 14.09 -1.12
CA TYR A 8 -8.60 13.80 -0.93
C TYR A 8 -7.95 13.08 -2.12
N GLY A 9 -8.67 12.91 -3.23
CA GLY A 9 -8.09 12.38 -4.47
C GLY A 9 -8.24 10.88 -4.66
N TRP A 10 -9.28 10.25 -4.09
CA TRP A 10 -9.59 8.85 -4.40
C TRP A 10 -9.73 8.60 -5.91
N ILE A 11 -9.08 7.56 -6.40
CA ILE A 11 -9.06 7.15 -7.82
C ILE A 11 -9.94 5.91 -7.98
N PRO A 12 -11.14 6.01 -8.60
CA PRO A 12 -12.00 4.85 -8.83
C PRO A 12 -11.30 3.76 -9.65
N GLY A 13 -11.42 2.51 -9.21
CA GLY A 13 -10.83 1.35 -9.88
C GLY A 13 -9.35 1.10 -9.58
N MET A 14 -8.64 2.02 -8.92
CA MET A 14 -7.28 1.78 -8.48
C MET A 14 -7.27 0.90 -7.21
N PRO A 15 -6.50 -0.20 -7.17
CA PRO A 15 -6.28 -0.98 -5.96
C PRO A 15 -5.70 -0.12 -4.83
N THR A 16 -6.05 -0.39 -3.58
CA THR A 16 -5.45 0.32 -2.44
C THR A 16 -3.99 -0.09 -2.26
N HIS A 17 -3.68 -1.38 -2.40
CA HIS A 17 -2.32 -1.88 -2.27
C HIS A 17 -2.12 -3.14 -3.08
N TYR A 18 -0.85 -3.51 -3.28
CA TYR A 18 -0.44 -4.76 -3.87
C TYR A 18 0.44 -5.56 -2.89
N PRO A 19 0.47 -6.90 -3.00
CA PRO A 19 1.49 -7.71 -2.35
C PRO A 19 2.89 -7.29 -2.81
N VAL A 20 3.87 -7.40 -1.93
CA VAL A 20 5.28 -7.13 -2.24
C VAL A 20 6.17 -8.18 -1.58
N ALA A 21 7.12 -8.71 -2.34
CA ALA A 21 8.22 -9.51 -1.82
C ALA A 21 9.54 -8.74 -1.95
N PHE A 22 10.66 -9.33 -1.54
CA PHE A 22 11.96 -8.68 -1.61
C PHE A 22 13.01 -9.57 -2.27
N ASP A 23 13.88 -8.95 -3.08
CA ASP A 23 15.15 -9.52 -3.56
C ASP A 23 16.25 -9.16 -2.56
N PRO A 24 16.71 -10.10 -1.70
CA PRO A 24 17.67 -9.78 -0.64
C PRO A 24 19.01 -9.24 -1.14
N GLN A 25 19.37 -9.48 -2.40
CA GLN A 25 20.65 -9.02 -2.96
C GLN A 25 20.63 -7.55 -3.37
N LYS A 26 19.43 -6.97 -3.57
CA LYS A 26 19.25 -5.59 -4.04
C LYS A 26 18.48 -4.73 -3.04
N LEU A 27 18.00 -5.33 -1.96
CA LEU A 27 17.08 -4.70 -1.04
C LEU A 27 17.71 -3.49 -0.34
N ASP A 28 17.24 -2.32 -0.71
CA ASP A 28 17.49 -1.04 -0.05
C ASP A 28 16.25 -0.67 0.77
N LYS A 29 16.01 -1.45 1.83
CA LYS A 29 14.78 -1.37 2.64
C LYS A 29 14.63 -0.02 3.34
N ASP A 30 15.73 0.52 3.86
CA ASP A 30 15.73 1.80 4.57
C ASP A 30 15.29 2.94 3.64
N ALA A 31 15.78 2.96 2.39
CA ALA A 31 15.32 3.95 1.42
C ALA A 31 13.86 3.75 1.02
N LEU A 32 13.39 2.51 0.92
CA LEU A 32 11.98 2.22 0.61
C LEU A 32 11.04 2.66 1.74
N LEU A 33 11.46 2.56 3.01
CA LEU A 33 10.68 2.97 4.18
C LEU A 33 10.83 4.45 4.54
N ALA A 34 11.86 5.14 4.05
CA ALA A 34 12.13 6.54 4.40
C ALA A 34 10.96 7.51 4.14
N PRO A 35 10.16 7.37 3.07
CA PRO A 35 8.99 8.22 2.85
C PRO A 35 7.77 7.86 3.73
N ASP A 36 7.88 6.85 4.60
CA ASP A 36 6.79 6.30 5.39
C ASP A 36 5.61 5.89 4.48
N ILE A 37 4.39 6.36 4.77
CA ILE A 37 3.19 6.00 4.01
C ILE A 37 2.97 6.81 2.73
N LEU A 38 3.83 7.79 2.44
CA LEU A 38 3.65 8.68 1.29
C LEU A 38 4.09 7.96 0.00
N PRO A 39 3.18 7.74 -0.97
CA PRO A 39 3.56 7.14 -2.24
C PRO A 39 4.58 8.01 -2.96
N THR A 40 5.76 7.45 -3.22
CA THR A 40 6.93 8.21 -3.69
C THR A 40 7.61 7.56 -4.89
N PHE A 41 7.63 6.23 -4.97
CA PHE A 41 8.42 5.51 -5.97
C PHE A 41 7.53 4.98 -7.09
N GLY A 42 7.85 5.28 -8.35
CA GLY A 42 7.25 4.55 -9.46
C GLY A 42 7.69 3.08 -9.47
N VAL A 43 6.98 2.21 -10.19
CA VAL A 43 7.26 0.76 -10.28
C VAL A 43 8.74 0.46 -10.57
N ALA A 44 9.35 1.18 -11.51
CA ALA A 44 10.75 0.96 -11.91
C ALA A 44 11.74 1.29 -10.78
N SER A 45 11.56 2.40 -10.06
CA SER A 45 12.46 2.75 -8.96
C SER A 45 12.19 1.92 -7.70
N PHE A 46 10.95 1.51 -7.48
CA PHE A 46 10.56 0.61 -6.40
C PHE A 46 11.24 -0.76 -6.57
N THR A 47 11.17 -1.32 -7.78
CA THR A 47 11.81 -2.61 -8.10
C THR A 47 13.33 -2.54 -8.19
N ALA A 48 13.88 -1.42 -8.66
CA ALA A 48 15.33 -1.18 -8.64
C ALA A 48 15.93 -1.18 -7.22
N LYS A 49 15.12 -0.87 -6.20
CA LYS A 49 15.49 -0.93 -4.77
C LYS A 49 15.27 -2.30 -4.12
N GLY A 50 14.98 -3.33 -4.92
CA GLY A 50 14.85 -4.70 -4.45
C GLY A 50 13.45 -5.09 -3.96
N ALA A 51 12.43 -4.26 -4.17
CA ALA A 51 11.05 -4.71 -4.05
C ALA A 51 10.66 -5.59 -5.25
N VAL A 52 9.93 -6.67 -5.00
CA VAL A 52 9.45 -7.59 -6.04
C VAL A 52 7.94 -7.45 -6.13
N LEU A 53 7.48 -7.04 -7.31
CA LEU A 53 6.07 -6.87 -7.66
C LEU A 53 5.69 -7.88 -8.72
N GLU A 54 4.45 -8.35 -8.67
CA GLU A 54 3.92 -9.36 -9.59
C GLU A 54 2.57 -8.95 -10.18
N GLY A 55 2.25 -9.55 -11.33
CA GLY A 55 0.93 -9.41 -11.95
C GLY A 55 0.53 -7.95 -12.21
N PRO A 56 -0.70 -7.53 -11.83
CA PRO A 56 -1.18 -6.16 -12.06
C PRO A 56 -0.31 -5.06 -11.45
N ALA A 57 0.44 -5.35 -10.38
CA ALA A 57 1.29 -4.37 -9.71
C ALA A 57 2.40 -3.82 -10.63
N LEU A 58 2.88 -4.62 -11.59
CA LEU A 58 3.87 -4.21 -12.58
C LEU A 58 3.33 -3.20 -13.59
N GLN A 59 2.01 -3.11 -13.74
CA GLN A 59 1.33 -2.18 -14.63
C GLN A 59 0.78 -0.94 -13.89
N HIS A 60 1.04 -0.84 -12.59
CA HIS A 60 0.58 0.32 -11.80
C HIS A 60 1.14 1.61 -12.40
N THR A 61 0.24 2.54 -12.69
CA THR A 61 0.59 3.88 -13.17
C THR A 61 0.40 4.85 -12.02
N GLY A 62 1.51 5.22 -11.39
CA GLY A 62 1.52 6.09 -10.22
C GLY A 62 2.65 5.71 -9.27
N PRO A 63 2.89 6.53 -8.23
CA PRO A 63 3.81 6.18 -7.17
C PRO A 63 3.26 5.08 -6.25
N LEU A 64 4.19 4.41 -5.57
CA LEU A 64 3.97 3.41 -4.54
C LEU A 64 4.77 3.81 -3.29
N ALA A 65 4.25 3.42 -2.12
CA ALA A 65 4.96 3.44 -0.85
C ALA A 65 5.22 2.00 -0.39
N LEU A 66 6.37 1.73 0.23
CA LEU A 66 6.53 0.50 0.98
C LEU A 66 5.92 0.71 2.36
N VAL A 67 4.84 0.01 2.64
CA VAL A 67 4.14 0.10 3.93
C VAL A 67 4.52 -1.11 4.77
N GLU A 68 5.05 -0.84 5.97
CA GLU A 68 5.29 -1.86 6.99
C GLU A 68 4.10 -1.95 7.96
N LEU A 69 3.69 -3.18 8.26
CA LEU A 69 2.65 -3.51 9.22
C LEU A 69 3.24 -4.44 10.28
N GLN A 70 3.37 -3.96 11.51
CA GLN A 70 3.84 -4.75 12.64
C GLN A 70 2.75 -5.71 13.13
N ASN A 71 3.09 -6.97 13.28
CA ASN A 71 2.18 -8.03 13.71
C ASN A 71 2.39 -8.38 15.19
N GLY A 72 2.61 -7.37 16.03
CA GLY A 72 2.90 -7.56 17.45
C GLY A 72 4.23 -8.27 17.67
N GLY A 73 4.19 -9.52 18.13
CA GLY A 73 5.39 -10.36 18.33
C GLY A 73 5.87 -11.10 17.08
N ASP A 74 5.04 -11.14 16.03
CA ASP A 74 5.34 -11.82 14.78
C ASP A 74 6.10 -10.92 13.80
N ALA A 75 6.66 -11.54 12.76
CA ALA A 75 7.37 -10.80 11.72
C ALA A 75 6.44 -9.78 11.04
N PRO A 76 6.94 -8.56 10.74
CA PRO A 76 6.15 -7.56 10.06
C PRO A 76 5.76 -8.01 8.65
N SER A 77 4.58 -7.58 8.22
CA SER A 77 4.10 -7.72 6.84
C SER A 77 4.37 -6.44 6.05
N TYR A 78 4.48 -6.58 4.74
CA TYR A 78 4.74 -5.47 3.84
C TYR A 78 3.74 -5.46 2.68
N VAL A 79 3.35 -4.27 2.26
CA VAL A 79 2.55 -4.06 1.04
C VAL A 79 3.09 -2.88 0.26
N ALA A 80 2.85 -2.88 -1.06
CA ALA A 80 3.05 -1.71 -1.90
C ALA A 80 1.76 -0.87 -1.89
N GLY A 81 1.73 0.18 -1.08
CA GLY A 81 0.58 1.08 -0.94
C GLY A 81 0.49 2.07 -2.11
N THR A 82 -0.70 2.23 -2.67
CA THR A 82 -1.00 3.21 -3.74
C THR A 82 -1.48 4.53 -3.16
N GLU A 83 -1.79 5.48 -4.04
CA GLU A 83 -2.48 6.71 -3.68
C GLU A 83 -3.80 6.45 -2.95
N ASN A 84 -4.55 5.40 -3.30
CA ASN A 84 -5.80 5.07 -2.62
C ASN A 84 -5.57 4.57 -1.17
N PHE A 85 -4.47 3.87 -0.89
CA PHE A 85 -4.09 3.58 0.50
C PHE A 85 -3.81 4.86 1.28
N TYR A 86 -3.05 5.77 0.67
CA TYR A 86 -2.73 7.07 1.27
C TYR A 86 -3.97 7.95 1.48
N VAL A 87 -4.98 7.87 0.61
CA VAL A 87 -6.26 8.58 0.82
C VAL A 87 -6.98 8.09 2.08
N ILE A 88 -6.94 6.79 2.39
CA ILE A 88 -7.57 6.24 3.59
C ILE A 88 -6.89 6.78 4.86
N THR A 89 -5.56 6.90 4.84
CA THR A 89 -4.81 7.44 5.99
C THR A 89 -5.05 8.93 6.23
N ARG A 90 -5.68 9.66 5.30
CA ARG A 90 -6.09 11.05 5.56
C ARG A 90 -7.13 11.14 6.67
N TYR A 91 -7.96 10.10 6.83
CA TYR A 91 -8.94 10.01 7.90
C TYR A 91 -8.27 9.78 9.27
N ASN A 92 -7.24 8.94 9.29
CA ASN A 92 -6.38 8.69 10.44
C ASN A 92 -5.00 8.26 9.94
N TRP A 93 -3.96 9.00 10.31
CA TRP A 93 -2.58 8.80 9.83
C TRP A 93 -1.96 7.55 10.48
N SER A 94 -2.43 6.38 10.05
CA SER A 94 -1.99 5.08 10.54
C SER A 94 -2.17 4.02 9.46
N SER A 95 -1.09 3.33 9.10
CA SER A 95 -1.09 2.19 8.18
C SER A 95 -1.97 1.05 8.68
N TYR A 96 -1.98 0.81 9.99
CA TYR A 96 -2.83 -0.21 10.63
C TYR A 96 -4.30 0.11 10.48
N TYR A 97 -4.68 1.36 10.74
CA TYR A 97 -6.05 1.80 10.56
C TYR A 97 -6.48 1.62 9.09
N ALA A 98 -5.63 2.05 8.16
CA ALA A 98 -5.94 1.92 6.74
C ALA A 98 -6.08 0.45 6.32
N MET A 99 -5.17 -0.42 6.74
CA MET A 99 -5.25 -1.85 6.40
C MET A 99 -6.48 -2.50 7.02
N ALA A 100 -6.77 -2.25 8.30
CA ALA A 100 -7.94 -2.81 8.98
C ALA A 100 -9.26 -2.40 8.30
N VAL A 101 -9.39 -1.14 7.87
CA VAL A 101 -10.58 -0.68 7.13
C VAL A 101 -10.69 -1.37 5.77
N ILE A 102 -9.58 -1.57 5.06
CA ILE A 102 -9.55 -2.25 3.76
C ILE A 102 -9.96 -3.72 3.91
N GLU A 103 -9.35 -4.43 4.85
CA GLU A 103 -9.62 -5.85 5.09
C GLU A 103 -11.06 -6.05 5.54
N LEU A 104 -11.56 -5.26 6.50
CA LEU A 104 -12.95 -5.31 6.93
C LEU A 104 -13.91 -5.08 5.75
N GLY A 105 -13.62 -4.09 4.89
CA GLY A 105 -14.44 -3.81 3.71
C GLY A 105 -14.49 -5.00 2.74
N ARG A 106 -13.36 -5.67 2.52
CA ARG A 106 -13.27 -6.87 1.67
C ARG A 106 -14.06 -8.04 2.27
N GLU A 107 -13.92 -8.30 3.57
CA GLU A 107 -14.63 -9.38 4.25
C GLU A 107 -16.14 -9.16 4.22
N VAL A 108 -16.60 -7.93 4.49
CA VAL A 108 -18.02 -7.59 4.38
C VAL A 108 -18.53 -7.78 2.95
N GLN A 109 -17.79 -7.32 1.94
CA GLN A 109 -18.18 -7.50 0.53
C GLN A 109 -18.26 -8.98 0.15
N GLY A 110 -17.32 -9.81 0.59
CA GLY A 110 -17.32 -11.25 0.34
C GLY A 110 -18.43 -12.01 1.06
N ALA A 111 -18.91 -11.48 2.19
CA ALA A 111 -20.02 -12.05 2.95
C ALA A 111 -21.41 -11.61 2.46
N MET A 112 -21.49 -10.64 1.54
CA MET A 112 -22.76 -10.22 0.94
C MET A 112 -23.25 -11.29 -0.07
N PRO A 113 -24.53 -11.70 0.00
CA PRO A 113 -25.11 -12.71 -0.89
C PRO A 113 -25.31 -12.25 -2.33
#